data_AF-A0A7W7PIA1-F1
#
_entry.id   AF-A0A7W7PIA1-F1
#
_cell.length_a   1.000
_cell.length_b   1.000
_cell.length_c   1.000
_cell.angle_alpha   90.00
_cell.angle_beta   90.00
_cell.angle_gamma   90.00
#
_symmetry.space_group_name_H-M   'P 1'
#
loop_
_entity.id
_entity.type
_entity.pdbx_description
1 polymer ?
#
loop_
_entity_poly.entity_id
_entity_poly.type
_entity_poly.pdbx_seq_one_letter_code
_entity_poly.pdbx_strand_id
1 'polypeptide(L)' 'MVRGAWWRGGRSGARRASLYAAYKAWCQNEGATAISSRAFAQRARELAGLASPKEMILSNSRKYYPGIGLLADEERA' A
#
# COMPACT_ATOMS: atom_id res chain seq x y z
N MET A 1 -4.91 18.30 11.98
CA MET A 1 -5.54 17.32 11.05
C MET A 1 -4.43 16.69 10.22
N VAL A 2 -3.75 15.67 10.76
CA VAL A 2 -2.67 14.98 10.03
C VAL A 2 -3.34 13.93 9.14
N ARG A 3 -3.64 14.32 7.90
CA ARG A 3 -4.37 13.49 6.92
C ARG A 3 -3.48 12.32 6.54
N GLY A 4 -3.79 11.17 7.13
CA GLY A 4 -3.13 9.90 6.90
C GLY A 4 -3.10 9.54 5.43
N ALA A 5 -2.03 8.80 5.08
CA ALA A 5 -1.80 8.18 3.79
C ALA A 5 -3.12 7.73 3.13
N TRP A 6 -3.24 8.12 1.87
CA TRP A 6 -4.45 8.06 1.07
C TRP A 6 -4.77 6.61 0.70
N TRP A 7 -5.47 5.91 1.60
CA TRP A 7 -5.83 4.49 1.49
C TRP A 7 -7.28 4.24 1.04
N ARG A 8 -8.02 5.26 0.61
CA ARG A 8 -9.43 5.11 0.22
C ARG A 8 -9.61 5.06 -1.29
N GLY A 9 -10.07 3.90 -1.78
CA GLY A 9 -10.90 3.80 -2.99
C GLY A 9 -10.17 3.76 -4.34
N GLY A 10 -9.48 2.66 -4.65
CA GLY A 10 -9.14 2.31 -6.03
C GLY A 10 -9.69 0.92 -6.35
N ARG A 11 -10.52 0.76 -7.39
CA ARG A 11 -11.12 -0.52 -7.84
C ARG A 11 -10.09 -1.55 -8.34
N SER A 12 -8.80 -1.34 -8.10
CA SER A 12 -7.72 -2.19 -8.57
C SER A 12 -6.71 -2.32 -7.44
N GLY A 13 -6.55 -3.53 -6.91
CA GLY A 13 -5.58 -3.80 -5.85
C GLY A 13 -4.19 -3.31 -6.25
N ALA A 14 -3.41 -2.83 -5.29
CA ALA A 14 -2.11 -2.25 -5.54
C ALA A 14 -0.97 -3.26 -5.35
N ARG A 15 0.04 -3.16 -6.21
CA ARG A 15 1.23 -4.05 -6.17
C ARG A 15 2.09 -3.69 -4.97
N ARG A 16 2.58 -4.70 -4.25
CA ARG A 16 3.45 -4.52 -3.06
C ARG A 16 4.65 -3.58 -3.30
N ALA A 17 5.30 -3.68 -4.45
CA ALA A 17 6.45 -2.84 -4.79
C ALA A 17 6.06 -1.36 -4.92
N SER A 18 4.98 -1.05 -5.64
CA SER A 18 4.48 0.31 -5.82
C SER A 18 3.99 0.90 -4.50
N LEU A 19 3.30 0.10 -3.69
CA LEU A 19 2.84 0.48 -2.35
C LEU A 19 4.00 0.86 -1.43
N TYR A 20 5.06 0.04 -1.41
CA TYR A 20 6.22 0.32 -0.59
C TYR A 20 7.01 1.54 -1.09
N ALA A 21 7.07 1.77 -2.41
CA ALA A 21 7.67 2.97 -2.97
C ALA A 21 6.93 4.24 -2.54
N ALA A 22 5.59 4.26 -2.65
CA ALA A 22 4.76 5.36 -2.18
C ALA A 22 4.90 5.60 -0.67
N TYR A 23 4.93 4.53 0.13
CA TYR A 23 5.18 4.61 1.58
C TYR A 23 6.53 5.25 1.90
N LYS A 24 7.60 4.86 1.20
CA LYS A 24 8.93 5.46 1.40
C LYS A 24 8.95 6.94 1.04
N ALA A 25 8.33 7.32 -0.08
CA ALA A 25 8.24 8.71 -0.50
C ALA A 25 7.50 9.56 0.56
N TRP A 26 6.39 9.03 1.10
CA TRP A 26 5.67 9.68 2.19
C TRP A 26 6.54 9.83 3.45
N CYS A 27 7.22 8.76 3.89
CA CYS A 27 8.13 8.83 5.04
C CYS A 27 9.21 9.90 4.86
N GLN A 28 9.82 9.98 3.67
CA GLN A 28 10.82 11.02 3.37
C GLN A 28 10.24 12.42 3.46
N ASN A 29 9.02 12.65 2.93
CA ASN A 29 8.36 13.95 3.00
C ASN A 29 8.01 14.37 4.43
N GLU A 30 7.62 13.42 5.28
CA GLU A 30 7.32 13.66 6.70
C GLU A 30 8.57 13.70 7.60
N GLY A 31 9.77 13.50 7.04
CA GLY A 31 11.00 13.37 7.83
C GLY A 31 11.04 12.14 8.74
N ALA A 32 10.21 11.13 8.45
CA ALA A 32 10.10 9.89 9.21
C ALA A 32 11.00 8.78 8.64
N THR A 33 11.52 7.91 9.50
CA THR A 33 12.26 6.72 9.07
C THR A 33 11.31 5.62 8.61
N ALA A 34 11.44 5.21 7.35
CA ALA A 34 10.65 4.12 6.80
C ALA A 34 11.03 2.77 7.43
N ILE A 35 10.02 1.98 7.83
CA ILE A 35 10.24 0.60 8.29
C ILE A 35 10.63 -0.32 7.13
N SER A 36 11.21 -1.49 7.44
CA SER A 36 11.63 -2.46 6.43
C SER A 36 10.46 -2.96 5.56
N SER A 37 10.76 -3.35 4.32
CA SER A 37 9.78 -3.92 3.37
C SER A 37 9.04 -5.15 3.91
N ARG A 38 9.65 -5.91 4.82
CA ARG A 38 9.01 -7.06 5.47
C ARG A 38 8.01 -6.63 6.53
N ALA A 39 8.40 -5.69 7.40
CA ALA A 39 7.51 -5.12 8.42
C ALA A 39 6.32 -4.38 7.77
N PHE A 40 6.60 -3.59 6.73
CA PHE A 40 5.56 -2.94 5.92
C PHE A 40 4.57 -3.95 5.35
N ALA A 41 5.06 -5.05 4.76
CA ALA A 41 4.20 -6.07 4.17
C ALA A 41 3.35 -6.84 5.18
N GLN A 42 3.76 -6.89 6.45
CA GLN A 42 2.93 -7.41 7.52
C GLN A 42 1.81 -6.42 7.87
N ARG A 43 2.15 -5.15 8.10
CA ARG A 43 1.15 -4.10 8.38
C ARG A 43 0.13 -3.93 7.25
N ALA A 44 0.58 -3.97 6.00
CA ALA A 44 -0.31 -3.92 4.85
C ALA A 44 -1.28 -5.12 4.78
N ARG A 45 -0.88 -6.30 5.26
CA ARG A 45 -1.78 -7.46 5.37
C ARG A 45 -2.81 -7.27 6.48
N GLU A 46 -2.36 -6.83 7.66
CA GLU A 46 -3.24 -6.53 8.79
C GLU A 46 -4.33 -5.52 8.38
N LEU A 47 -3.95 -4.46 7.65
CA LEU A 47 -4.89 -3.45 7.13
C LEU A 47 -5.85 -4.01 6.07
N ALA A 48 -5.39 -4.94 5.24
CA ALA A 48 -6.21 -5.62 4.24
C ALA A 48 -7.07 -6.76 4.83
N GLY A 49 -6.99 -7.02 6.14
CA GLY A 49 -7.67 -8.15 6.78
C GLY A 49 -7.10 -9.52 6.39
N LEU A 50 -5.86 -9.58 5.91
CA LEU A 50 -5.21 -10.81 5.47
C LEU A 50 -4.34 -11.43 6.57
N ALA A 51 -4.52 -12.71 6.85
CA ALA A 51 -3.70 -13.46 7.77
C ALA A 51 -2.37 -13.90 7.11
N SER A 52 -2.40 -14.21 5.80
CA SER A 52 -1.24 -14.79 5.12
C SER A 52 -0.96 -14.22 3.72
N PRO A 53 0.29 -14.30 3.23
CA PRO A 53 0.63 -13.92 1.85
C PRO A 53 -0.04 -14.77 0.75
N LYS A 54 -0.73 -15.87 1.11
CA LYS A 54 -1.45 -16.74 0.18
C LYS A 54 -2.83 -16.18 -0.18
N GLU A 55 -3.39 -15.35 0.68
CA GLU A 55 -4.69 -14.70 0.48
C GLU A 55 -4.58 -13.41 -0.35
N MET A 56 -3.37 -13.03 -0.74
CA MET A 56 -3.14 -11.96 -1.72
C MET A 56 -3.66 -12.38 -3.09
N ILE A 57 -4.20 -11.44 -3.86
CA ILE A 57 -4.62 -11.69 -5.24
C ILE A 57 -3.38 -11.89 -6.11
N LEU A 58 -3.33 -13.00 -6.85
CA LEU A 58 -2.30 -13.26 -7.86
C LEU A 58 -2.86 -12.91 -9.23
N SER A 59 -2.24 -11.96 -9.93
CA SER A 59 -2.58 -11.61 -11.31
C SER A 59 -1.30 -11.40 -12.11
N ASN A 60 -1.15 -12.09 -13.25
CA ASN A 60 0.05 -12.05 -14.09
C ASN A 60 1.36 -12.26 -13.29
N SER A 61 1.40 -13.29 -12.45
CA SER A 61 2.52 -13.61 -11.55
C SER A 61 2.88 -12.51 -10.53
N ARG A 62 2.02 -11.51 -10.32
CA ARG A 62 2.21 -10.40 -9.37
C ARG A 62 1.19 -10.49 -8.24
N LYS A 63 1.63 -10.19 -7.02
CA LYS A 63 0.79 -10.20 -5.82
C LYS A 63 0.25 -8.81 -5.52
N TYR A 64 -1.05 -8.75 -5.28
CA TYR A 64 -1.82 -7.55 -4.98
C TYR A 64 -2.51 -7.68 -3.63
N TYR A 65 -2.59 -6.57 -2.90
CA TYR A 65 -3.40 -6.50 -1.69
C TYR A 65 -4.86 -6.20 -2.08
N PRO A 66 -5.82 -7.06 -1.73
CA PRO A 66 -7.24 -6.78 -1.92
C PRO A 66 -7.64 -5.58 -1.04
N GLY A 67 -8.53 -4.72 -1.54
CA GLY A 67 -9.04 -3.57 -0.79
C GLY A 67 -8.05 -2.41 -0.59
N ILE A 68 -6.76 -2.59 -0.92
CA ILE A 68 -5.73 -1.55 -0.87
C ILE A 68 -5.44 -1.08 -2.29
N GLY A 69 -5.79 0.17 -2.59
CA GLY A 69 -5.44 0.87 -3.84
C GLY A 69 -4.46 2.01 -3.57
N LEU A 70 -3.62 2.33 -4.55
CA LEU A 70 -3.00 3.64 -4.64
C LEU A 70 -3.94 4.51 -5.46
N LEU A 71 -4.31 5.69 -4.96
CA LEU A 71 -4.95 6.70 -5.80
C LEU A 71 -3.95 7.08 -6.89
N ALA A 72 -4.37 7.00 -8.16
CA ALA A 72 -3.62 7.64 -9.23
C ALA A 72 -3.64 9.15 -8.95
N ASP A 73 -2.57 9.87 -9.31
CA ASP A 73 -2.43 11.33 -9.12
C ASP A 73 -3.53 12.20 -9.80
N GLU A 74 -4.57 11.60 -10.39
CA GLU A 74 -5.58 12.24 -11.24
C GLU A 74 -6.85 12.74 -10.50
N GLU A 75 -6.85 12.87 -9.17
CA GLU A 75 -7.93 13.57 -8.43
C GLU A 75 -7.42 14.82 -7.69
N ARG A 76 -6.60 15.62 -8.38
CA ARG A 76 -6.46 17.06 -8.12
C ARG A 76 -6.72 17.85 -9.39
N ALA A 77 -7.96 17.80 -9.87
CA ALA A 77 -8.53 18.79 -10.79
C ALA A 77 -9.62 19.58 -10.05
#